data_AF-A0A8T2TVG6-F1
#
_entry.id   AF-A0A8T2TVG6-F1
#
_cell.length_a   1.000
_cell.length_b   1.000
_cell.length_c   1.000
_cell.angle_alpha   90.00
_cell.angle_beta   90.00
_cell.angle_gamma   90.00
#
_symmetry.space_group_name_H-M   'P 1'
#
loop_
_entity.id
_entity.type
_entity.pdbx_description
1 polymer ?
#
loop_
_entity_poly.entity_id
_entity_poly.type
_entity_poly.pdbx_seq_one_letter_code
_entity_poly.pdbx_strand_id
1 'polypeptide(L)'
;MAKLANQYNLIPALKKFGATGKPIWGTCAGLIFLADNVLGQKKGGQDLIGGLDCTVHRNFFGSQLYSFETELEVPALVEAEGGSHTFRAVFIRAPAILEAGPAVEVLADYTVTHGESEKEKDANGNKEQKVAVAVRQGNLLATAFHPELTSDTRWHSYFLKMVGKTHTSVLNSLAKTDVTKGLLVQQKELPIFRGCGQLSFEL
;
A
#
# COMPACT_ATOMS: atom_id res chain seq x y z
N MET A 1 1.20 -16.32 -0.53
CA MET A 1 0.94 -15.49 0.67
C MET A 1 -0.07 -16.15 1.60
N ALA A 2 -1.37 -16.20 1.25
CA ALA A 2 -2.41 -16.76 2.12
C ALA A 2 -2.13 -18.19 2.65
N LYS A 3 -1.62 -19.10 1.80
CA LYS A 3 -1.25 -20.47 2.24
C LYS A 3 -0.24 -20.48 3.40
N LEU A 4 0.79 -19.62 3.33
CA LEU A 4 1.79 -19.50 4.39
C LEU A 4 1.17 -18.83 5.62
N ALA A 5 0.38 -17.77 5.42
CA ALA A 5 -0.29 -17.10 6.53
C ALA A 5 -1.22 -18.06 7.30
N ASN A 6 -1.89 -18.99 6.62
CA ASN A 6 -2.67 -20.05 7.25
C ASN A 6 -1.79 -21.06 7.97
N GLN A 7 -0.73 -21.54 7.31
CA GLN A 7 0.19 -22.53 7.86
C GLN A 7 0.83 -22.06 9.17
N TYR A 8 1.11 -20.75 9.29
CA TYR A 8 1.69 -20.14 10.49
C TYR A 8 0.66 -19.44 11.39
N ASN A 9 -0.64 -19.62 11.14
CA ASN A 9 -1.73 -19.01 11.91
C ASN A 9 -1.61 -17.48 12.06
N LEU A 10 -1.15 -16.80 11.01
CA LEU A 10 -0.95 -15.35 10.98
C LEU A 10 -2.24 -14.59 10.64
N ILE A 11 -3.23 -15.23 10.00
CA ILE A 11 -4.48 -14.56 9.59
C ILE A 11 -5.18 -13.85 10.77
N PRO A 12 -5.40 -14.50 11.93
CA PRO A 12 -6.08 -13.85 13.05
C PRO A 12 -5.27 -12.66 13.59
N ALA A 13 -3.94 -12.79 13.67
CA ALA A 13 -3.06 -11.73 14.15
C ALA A 13 -3.06 -10.52 13.20
N LEU A 14 -3.05 -10.76 11.89
CA LEU A 14 -3.09 -9.73 10.86
C LEU A 14 -4.44 -8.99 10.83
N LYS A 15 -5.56 -9.71 10.97
CA LYS A 15 -6.89 -9.10 11.11
C LYS A 15 -6.98 -8.25 12.38
N LYS A 16 -6.47 -8.76 13.50
CA LYS A 16 -6.39 -7.99 14.76
C LYS A 16 -5.54 -6.74 14.60
N PHE A 17 -4.42 -6.82 13.89
CA PHE A 17 -3.57 -5.67 13.59
C PHE A 17 -4.30 -4.64 12.72
N GLY A 18 -5.02 -5.07 11.67
CA GLY A 18 -5.87 -4.22 10.85
C GLY A 18 -6.90 -3.44 11.65
N ALA A 19 -7.52 -4.08 12.64
CA ALA A 19 -8.49 -3.45 13.52
C ALA A 19 -7.90 -2.41 14.49
N THR A 20 -6.57 -2.29 14.62
CA THR A 20 -5.94 -1.28 15.51
C THR A 20 -5.96 0.14 14.96
N GLY A 21 -6.34 0.33 13.69
CA GLY A 21 -6.30 1.64 13.03
C GLY A 21 -4.87 2.11 12.67
N LYS A 22 -3.85 1.27 12.89
CA LYS A 22 -2.48 1.53 12.43
C LYS A 22 -2.43 1.48 10.89
N PRO A 23 -1.63 2.35 10.24
CA PRO A 23 -1.55 2.32 8.80
C PRO A 23 -0.99 1.00 8.27
N ILE A 24 -1.61 0.48 7.22
CA ILE A 24 -1.19 -0.73 6.52
C ILE A 24 -1.09 -0.42 5.04
N TRP A 25 -0.02 -0.89 4.41
CA TRP A 25 0.17 -0.76 2.98
C TRP A 25 0.24 -2.14 2.31
N GLY A 26 -0.71 -2.41 1.42
CA GLY A 26 -0.69 -3.59 0.55
C GLY A 26 -0.17 -3.27 -0.84
N THR A 27 1.04 -3.70 -1.17
CA THR A 27 1.62 -3.59 -2.52
C THR A 27 1.39 -4.89 -3.31
N CYS A 28 0.93 -4.80 -4.55
CA CYS A 28 0.67 -5.91 -5.47
C CYS A 28 -0.13 -7.07 -4.82
N ALA A 29 0.52 -8.17 -4.43
CA ALA A 29 -0.16 -9.28 -3.75
C ALA A 29 -0.74 -8.89 -2.38
N GLY A 30 -0.17 -7.87 -1.72
CA GLY A 30 -0.71 -7.28 -0.50
C GLY A 30 -2.05 -6.57 -0.72
N LEU A 31 -2.24 -5.91 -1.87
CA LEU A 31 -3.54 -5.33 -2.25
C LEU A 31 -4.61 -6.42 -2.33
N ILE A 32 -4.31 -7.55 -2.97
CA ILE A 32 -5.23 -8.70 -3.04
C ILE A 32 -5.59 -9.19 -1.63
N PHE A 33 -4.65 -9.15 -0.68
CA PHE A 33 -4.86 -9.68 0.67
C PHE A 33 -5.71 -8.75 1.55
N LEU A 34 -5.68 -7.44 1.29
CA LEU A 34 -6.48 -6.43 2.00
C LEU A 34 -7.89 -6.24 1.41
N ALA A 35 -8.10 -6.58 0.14
CA ALA A 35 -9.40 -6.46 -0.51
C ALA A 35 -10.46 -7.36 0.12
N ASP A 36 -11.70 -6.89 0.16
CA ASP A 36 -12.85 -7.67 0.63
C ASP A 36 -13.34 -8.67 -0.43
N ASN A 37 -13.23 -8.32 -1.72
CA ASN A 37 -13.65 -9.17 -2.82
C ASN A 37 -12.52 -9.39 -3.83
N VAL A 38 -12.35 -10.65 -4.28
CA VAL A 38 -11.30 -11.01 -5.24
C VAL A 38 -11.85 -11.91 -6.33
N LEU A 39 -11.70 -11.49 -7.59
CA LEU A 39 -12.01 -12.26 -8.79
C LEU A 39 -10.76 -12.99 -9.33
N GLY A 40 -10.98 -14.06 -10.11
CA GLY A 40 -9.89 -14.86 -10.68
C GLY A 40 -9.15 -15.74 -9.66
N GLN A 41 -9.83 -16.16 -8.59
CA GLN A 41 -9.26 -17.09 -7.60
C GLN A 41 -9.12 -18.52 -8.17
N LYS A 42 -8.08 -19.25 -7.75
CA LYS A 42 -7.95 -20.68 -8.06
C LYS A 42 -9.00 -21.49 -7.29
N LYS A 43 -9.38 -22.67 -7.81
CA LYS A 43 -10.23 -23.63 -7.08
C LYS A 43 -9.65 -23.87 -5.68
N GLY A 44 -10.47 -23.61 -4.65
CA GLY A 44 -10.06 -23.65 -3.23
C GLY A 44 -10.05 -22.29 -2.53
N GLY A 45 -10.31 -21.19 -3.25
CA GLY A 45 -10.38 -19.85 -2.68
C GLY A 45 -9.02 -19.36 -2.14
N GLN A 46 -9.00 -18.14 -1.62
CA GLN A 46 -7.85 -17.62 -0.91
C GLN A 46 -8.35 -16.85 0.31
N ASP A 47 -7.83 -17.18 1.50
CA ASP A 47 -8.12 -16.38 2.69
C ASP A 47 -7.60 -14.95 2.51
N LEU A 48 -8.43 -14.00 2.91
CA LEU A 48 -8.18 -12.57 2.84
C LEU A 48 -8.12 -12.02 4.27
N ILE A 49 -7.29 -11.00 4.48
CA ILE A 49 -7.35 -10.18 5.69
C ILE A 49 -8.63 -9.34 5.63
N GLY A 50 -8.91 -8.75 4.47
CA GLY A 50 -10.02 -7.81 4.28
C GLY A 50 -9.77 -6.46 4.94
N GLY A 51 -10.79 -5.60 4.87
CA GLY A 51 -10.81 -4.25 5.45
C GLY A 51 -10.75 -3.13 4.42
N LEU A 52 -10.38 -3.44 3.16
CA LEU A 52 -10.47 -2.53 2.04
C LEU A 52 -11.68 -2.90 1.18
N ASP A 53 -12.65 -1.98 1.11
CA ASP A 53 -13.92 -2.14 0.39
C ASP A 53 -13.71 -1.99 -1.12
N CYS A 54 -13.11 -3.02 -1.73
CA CYS A 54 -12.84 -3.05 -3.15
C CYS A 54 -12.91 -4.47 -3.74
N THR A 55 -13.19 -4.52 -5.04
CA THR A 55 -13.18 -5.74 -5.84
C THR A 55 -11.90 -5.78 -6.69
N VAL A 56 -11.02 -6.74 -6.40
CA VAL A 56 -9.73 -6.88 -7.07
C VAL A 56 -9.73 -8.08 -8.01
N HIS A 57 -9.29 -7.88 -9.26
CA HIS A 57 -9.04 -8.98 -10.18
C HIS A 57 -7.57 -9.37 -10.16
N ARG A 58 -7.29 -10.65 -9.91
CA ARG A 58 -5.92 -11.17 -9.91
C ARG A 58 -5.37 -11.26 -11.33
N ASN A 59 -4.09 -10.91 -11.52
CA ASN A 59 -3.41 -11.00 -12.81
C ASN A 59 -4.25 -10.41 -13.95
N PHE A 60 -4.80 -9.21 -13.73
CA PHE A 60 -5.75 -8.60 -14.66
C PHE A 60 -5.13 -8.32 -16.03
N PHE A 61 -3.85 -7.91 -16.05
CA PHE A 61 -3.09 -7.57 -17.26
C PHE A 61 -2.56 -8.78 -18.03
N GLY A 62 -3.10 -9.98 -17.79
CA GLY A 62 -2.79 -11.18 -18.59
C GLY A 62 -1.70 -12.10 -18.03
N SER A 63 -1.12 -12.91 -18.93
CA SER A 63 -0.18 -13.98 -18.57
C SER A 63 1.19 -13.45 -18.10
N GLN A 64 2.03 -14.35 -17.59
CA GLN A 64 3.33 -14.07 -16.96
C GLN A 64 4.31 -13.20 -17.78
N LEU A 65 4.04 -12.98 -19.07
CA LEU A 65 4.84 -12.20 -20.02
C LEU A 65 4.51 -10.68 -20.05
N TYR A 66 3.40 -10.23 -19.45
CA TYR A 66 2.97 -8.83 -19.52
C TYR A 66 3.42 -8.01 -18.30
N SER A 67 4.69 -8.12 -17.90
CA SER A 67 5.26 -7.12 -16.98
C SER A 67 5.53 -5.86 -17.79
N PHE A 68 5.01 -4.72 -17.33
CA PHE A 68 5.18 -3.46 -18.01
C PHE A 68 5.46 -2.34 -17.01
N GLU A 69 5.91 -1.22 -17.56
CA GLU A 69 6.15 -0.01 -16.81
C GLU A 69 5.44 1.12 -17.51
N THR A 70 4.88 2.05 -16.73
CA THR A 70 4.19 3.21 -17.27
C THR A 70 4.37 4.41 -16.33
N GLU A 71 4.24 5.60 -16.89
CA GLU A 71 4.17 6.83 -16.12
C GLU A 71 2.73 7.04 -15.66
N LEU A 72 2.50 6.99 -14.35
CA LEU A 72 1.21 7.30 -13.74
C LEU A 72 1.19 8.74 -13.26
N GLU A 73 0.06 9.42 -13.42
CA GLU A 73 -0.17 10.68 -12.73
C GLU A 73 -0.19 10.45 -11.22
N VAL A 74 0.55 11.30 -10.52
CA VAL A 74 0.71 11.20 -9.08
C VAL A 74 -0.39 12.01 -8.41
N PRO A 75 -1.12 11.47 -7.41
CA PRO A 75 -2.09 12.27 -6.68
C PRO A 75 -1.39 13.43 -5.99
N ALA A 76 -2.06 14.59 -5.88
CA ALA A 76 -1.51 15.80 -5.27
C ALA A 76 -0.90 15.56 -3.87
N LEU A 77 -1.42 14.57 -3.13
CA LEU A 77 -0.91 14.16 -1.82
C LEU A 77 0.51 13.58 -1.86
N VAL A 78 0.83 12.84 -2.92
CA VAL A 78 2.15 12.23 -3.13
C VAL A 78 3.05 13.20 -3.89
N GLU A 79 2.49 14.05 -4.74
CA GLU A 79 3.20 15.17 -5.37
C GLU A 79 3.72 16.17 -4.32
N ALA A 80 2.98 16.37 -3.22
CA ALA A 80 3.40 17.20 -2.10
C ALA A 80 4.69 16.72 -1.38
N GLU A 81 5.17 15.50 -1.67
CA GLU A 81 6.50 15.04 -1.24
C GLU A 81 7.64 15.65 -2.08
N GLY A 82 7.31 16.39 -3.16
CA GLY A 82 8.22 16.90 -4.17
C GLY A 82 8.35 15.95 -5.36
N GLY A 83 8.84 16.43 -6.51
CA GLY A 83 9.13 15.60 -7.70
C GLY A 83 8.28 15.94 -8.93
N SER A 84 8.32 15.07 -9.94
CA SER A 84 7.54 15.19 -11.19
C SER A 84 6.04 14.96 -10.95
N HIS A 85 5.17 15.49 -11.80
CA HIS A 85 3.73 15.15 -11.78
C HIS A 85 3.45 13.68 -12.13
N THR A 86 4.45 12.96 -12.66
CA THR A 86 4.35 11.55 -13.01
C THR A 86 5.25 10.66 -12.14
N PHE A 87 4.89 9.38 -12.03
CA PHE A 87 5.63 8.34 -11.32
C PHE A 87 5.75 7.11 -12.22
N ARG A 88 6.98 6.61 -12.39
CA ARG A 88 7.26 5.34 -13.06
C ARG A 88 6.75 4.16 -12.22
N ALA A 89 5.59 3.64 -12.59
CA ALA A 89 4.97 2.49 -11.95
C ALA A 89 5.35 1.20 -12.65
N VAL A 90 5.87 0.24 -11.87
CA VAL A 90 6.30 -1.08 -12.34
C VAL A 90 5.23 -2.12 -12.01
N PHE A 91 4.64 -2.73 -13.03
CA PHE A 91 3.57 -3.72 -12.90
C PHE A 91 4.10 -5.11 -13.23
N ILE A 92 4.14 -6.01 -12.23
CA ILE A 92 4.62 -7.39 -12.41
C ILE A 92 3.53 -8.35 -12.01
N ARG A 93 2.87 -8.96 -13.01
CA ARG A 93 1.65 -9.78 -12.81
C ARG A 93 0.63 -9.09 -11.91
N ALA A 94 0.47 -7.79 -12.13
CA ALA A 94 -0.24 -6.94 -11.20
C ALA A 94 -1.74 -7.29 -11.16
N PRO A 95 -2.37 -7.17 -9.98
CA PRO A 95 -3.82 -7.11 -9.91
C PRO A 95 -4.34 -5.77 -10.46
N ALA A 96 -5.65 -5.68 -10.70
CA ALA A 96 -6.34 -4.41 -10.93
C ALA A 96 -7.56 -4.30 -10.03
N ILE A 97 -7.92 -3.08 -9.65
CA ILE A 97 -9.10 -2.77 -8.85
C ILE A 97 -10.22 -2.42 -9.82
N LEU A 98 -11.25 -3.26 -9.85
CA LEU A 98 -12.39 -3.10 -10.75
C LEU A 98 -13.46 -2.19 -10.15
N GLU A 99 -13.68 -2.33 -8.85
CA GLU A 99 -14.69 -1.57 -8.11
C GLU A 99 -14.10 -1.13 -6.78
N ALA A 100 -14.44 0.08 -6.36
CA ALA A 100 -14.09 0.66 -5.08
C ALA A 100 -15.37 1.19 -4.43
N GLY A 101 -15.55 0.90 -3.14
CA GLY A 101 -16.67 1.37 -2.36
C GLY A 101 -16.67 2.88 -2.12
N PRO A 102 -17.77 3.45 -1.59
CA PRO A 102 -17.93 4.90 -1.44
C PRO A 102 -16.95 5.55 -0.45
N ALA A 103 -16.39 4.76 0.48
CA ALA A 103 -15.40 5.24 1.44
C ALA A 103 -13.95 5.15 0.92
N VAL A 104 -13.74 4.59 -0.28
CA VAL A 104 -12.42 4.40 -0.88
C VAL A 104 -12.08 5.59 -1.77
N GLU A 105 -10.96 6.22 -1.47
CA GLU A 105 -10.34 7.26 -2.29
C GLU A 105 -9.47 6.61 -3.36
N VAL A 106 -9.78 6.83 -4.64
CA VAL A 106 -8.92 6.40 -5.75
C VAL A 106 -7.81 7.42 -5.93
N LEU A 107 -6.56 6.96 -5.77
CA LEU A 107 -5.37 7.80 -5.81
C LEU A 107 -4.70 7.80 -7.19
N ALA A 108 -4.77 6.69 -7.92
CA ALA A 108 -4.24 6.59 -9.27
C ALA A 108 -5.03 5.56 -10.08
N ASP A 109 -5.16 5.81 -11.37
CA ASP A 109 -5.84 4.95 -12.32
C ASP A 109 -4.97 4.71 -13.56
N TYR A 110 -5.30 3.66 -14.30
CA TYR A 110 -4.63 3.28 -15.54
C TYR A 110 -5.67 2.91 -16.59
N THR A 111 -5.49 3.45 -17.79
CA THR A 111 -6.34 3.12 -18.94
C THR A 111 -5.76 1.93 -19.68
N VAL A 112 -6.49 0.81 -19.67
CA VAL A 112 -6.11 -0.39 -20.42
C VAL A 112 -6.53 -0.22 -21.87
N THR A 113 -5.56 -0.16 -22.77
CA THR A 113 -5.80 -0.21 -24.23
C THR A 113 -5.86 -1.68 -24.67
N HIS A 114 -6.85 -2.06 -25.49
CA HIS A 114 -7.02 -3.45 -25.94
C HIS A 114 -5.87 -3.92 -26.84
N GLY A 115 -4.83 -4.45 -26.19
CA GLY A 115 -3.75 -5.25 -26.77
C GLY A 115 -3.15 -6.24 -25.76
N GLU A 116 -3.49 -6.12 -24.47
CA GLU A 116 -2.83 -6.81 -23.36
C GLU A 116 -3.73 -7.81 -22.60
N SER A 117 -5.05 -7.77 -22.82
CA SER A 117 -6.01 -8.67 -22.18
C SER A 117 -6.71 -9.57 -23.19
N GLU A 118 -6.21 -10.80 -23.35
CA GLU A 118 -6.96 -11.88 -23.98
C GLU A 118 -8.06 -12.36 -23.04
N LYS A 119 -9.28 -11.82 -23.22
CA LYS A 119 -10.62 -12.43 -23.02
C LYS A 119 -11.61 -11.38 -22.50
N GLU A 120 -12.24 -10.70 -23.44
CA GLU A 120 -13.68 -10.45 -23.56
C GLU A 120 -13.84 -9.42 -24.69
N LYS A 121 -14.19 -9.91 -25.87
CA LYS A 121 -14.50 -9.06 -27.02
C LYS A 121 -15.95 -8.65 -26.90
N ASP A 122 -16.20 -7.39 -26.56
CA ASP A 122 -17.50 -6.79 -26.79
C ASP A 122 -17.66 -6.47 -28.28
N ALA A 123 -18.90 -6.56 -28.78
CA ALA A 123 -19.29 -6.48 -30.18
C ALA A 123 -18.90 -5.18 -30.93
N ASN A 124 -18.32 -4.18 -30.24
CA ASN A 124 -18.05 -2.84 -30.78
C ASN A 124 -16.55 -2.45 -30.83
N GLY A 125 -15.62 -3.38 -30.61
CA GLY A 125 -14.24 -3.26 -31.12
C GLY A 125 -13.28 -2.21 -30.50
N ASN A 126 -13.70 -1.39 -29.52
CA ASN A 126 -12.79 -0.61 -28.68
C ASN A 126 -13.47 -0.22 -27.37
N LYS A 127 -13.11 -0.87 -26.25
CA LYS A 127 -13.41 -0.36 -24.90
C LYS A 127 -12.10 -0.06 -24.18
N GLU A 128 -11.72 1.21 -24.15
CA GLU A 128 -10.78 1.67 -23.14
C GLU A 128 -11.38 1.41 -21.76
N GLN A 129 -10.74 0.55 -20.97
CA GLN A 129 -11.18 0.27 -19.61
C GLN A 129 -10.23 0.96 -18.64
N LYS A 130 -10.75 1.98 -17.94
CA LYS A 130 -10.03 2.63 -16.85
C LYS A 130 -10.17 1.79 -15.59
N VAL A 131 -9.04 1.40 -14.99
CA VAL A 131 -8.98 0.61 -13.75
C VAL A 131 -8.20 1.35 -12.69
N ALA A 132 -8.58 1.20 -11.43
CA ALA A 132 -7.83 1.80 -10.33
C ALA A 132 -6.59 0.95 -10.01
N VAL A 133 -5.45 1.64 -9.78
CA VAL A 133 -4.14 1.02 -9.50
C VAL A 133 -3.52 1.50 -8.19
N ALA A 134 -4.05 2.57 -7.58
CA ALA A 134 -3.77 2.94 -6.21
C ALA A 134 -5.03 3.46 -5.53
N VAL A 135 -5.28 3.01 -4.30
CA VAL A 135 -6.45 3.40 -3.50
C VAL A 135 -6.10 3.57 -2.03
N ARG A 136 -6.91 4.33 -1.31
CA ARG A 136 -6.82 4.52 0.12
C ARG A 136 -8.19 4.47 0.78
N GLN A 137 -8.28 3.82 1.93
CA GLN A 137 -9.46 3.84 2.79
C GLN A 137 -9.02 4.03 4.24
N GLY A 138 -9.21 5.24 4.78
CA GLY A 138 -8.77 5.59 6.12
C GLY A 138 -7.25 5.40 6.32
N ASN A 139 -6.88 4.40 7.13
CA ASN A 139 -5.51 4.01 7.43
C ASN A 139 -4.95 2.94 6.46
N LEU A 140 -5.75 2.40 5.56
CA LEU A 140 -5.31 1.41 4.57
C LEU A 140 -4.88 2.10 3.28
N LEU A 141 -3.69 1.79 2.81
CA LEU A 141 -3.16 2.17 1.51
C LEU A 141 -2.96 0.89 0.69
N ALA A 142 -3.30 0.93 -0.59
CA ALA A 142 -3.04 -0.21 -1.46
C ALA A 142 -2.66 0.22 -2.87
N THR A 143 -1.66 -0.45 -3.44
CA THR A 143 -1.12 -0.17 -4.77
C THR A 143 -0.98 -1.46 -5.56
N ALA A 144 -1.35 -1.46 -6.83
CA ALA A 144 -1.22 -2.60 -7.73
C ALA A 144 0.22 -2.77 -8.25
N PHE A 145 0.96 -1.67 -8.36
CA PHE A 145 2.36 -1.64 -8.80
C PHE A 145 3.34 -1.85 -7.65
N HIS A 146 4.62 -1.99 -8.01
CA HIS A 146 5.77 -2.20 -7.14
C HIS A 146 6.59 -0.90 -6.96
N PRO A 147 6.21 -0.03 -6.01
CA PRO A 147 6.94 1.21 -5.74
C PRO A 147 8.35 0.97 -5.21
N GLU A 148 8.64 -0.22 -4.68
CA GLU A 148 9.96 -0.61 -4.19
C GLU A 148 10.98 -0.88 -5.31
N LEU A 149 10.52 -1.04 -6.56
CA LEU A 149 11.38 -1.33 -7.71
C LEU A 149 11.84 -0.06 -8.45
N THR A 150 11.56 1.11 -7.88
CA THR A 150 11.94 2.41 -8.40
C THR A 150 12.73 3.18 -7.34
N SER A 151 13.63 4.07 -7.79
CA SER A 151 14.37 4.98 -6.90
C SER A 151 13.50 6.10 -6.31
N ASP A 152 12.26 6.23 -6.79
CA ASP A 152 11.31 7.23 -6.34
C ASP A 152 10.63 6.81 -5.04
N THR A 153 10.95 7.52 -3.96
CA THR A 153 10.49 7.20 -2.61
C THR A 153 9.19 7.89 -2.21
N ARG A 154 8.50 8.62 -3.10
CA ARG A 154 7.36 9.47 -2.72
C ARG A 154 6.20 8.68 -2.12
N TRP A 155 5.88 7.51 -2.67
CA TRP A 155 4.87 6.61 -2.07
C TRP A 155 5.26 6.10 -0.68
N HIS A 156 6.54 5.84 -0.46
CA HIS A 156 7.08 5.43 0.84
C HIS A 156 7.00 6.59 1.85
N SER A 157 7.42 7.80 1.44
CA SER A 157 7.32 9.02 2.25
C SER A 157 5.86 9.31 2.62
N TYR A 158 4.95 9.19 1.67
CA TYR A 158 3.51 9.34 1.90
C TYR A 158 2.99 8.34 2.94
N PHE A 159 3.35 7.05 2.82
CA PHE A 159 2.98 6.03 3.80
C PHE A 159 3.56 6.33 5.19
N LEU A 160 4.83 6.73 5.28
CA LEU A 160 5.46 7.12 6.56
C LEU A 160 4.77 8.33 7.20
N LYS A 161 4.32 9.30 6.41
CA LYS A 161 3.50 10.41 6.92
C LYS A 161 2.14 9.95 7.42
N MET A 162 1.51 8.95 6.79
CA MET A 162 0.30 8.34 7.36
C MET A 162 0.59 7.75 8.74
N VAL A 163 1.70 7.03 8.90
CA VAL A 163 2.14 6.48 10.20
C VAL A 163 2.39 7.58 11.23
N GLY A 164 3.09 8.65 10.84
CA GLY A 164 3.34 9.80 11.71
C GLY A 164 2.05 10.51 12.15
N LYS A 165 1.09 10.71 11.23
CA LYS A 165 -0.22 11.31 11.54
C LYS A 165 -1.01 10.47 12.53
N THR A 166 -1.01 9.14 12.38
CA THR A 166 -1.67 8.23 13.34
C THR A 166 -1.00 8.30 14.71
N HIS A 167 0.33 8.36 14.77
CA HIS A 167 1.03 8.47 16.06
C HIS A 167 0.65 9.78 16.78
N THR A 168 0.62 10.90 16.05
CA THR A 168 0.21 12.20 16.60
C THR A 168 -1.26 12.22 17.02
N SER A 169 -2.18 11.59 16.27
CA SER A 169 -3.59 11.54 16.65
C SER A 169 -3.82 10.68 17.90
N VAL A 170 -3.13 9.55 18.02
CA VAL A 170 -3.18 8.68 19.20
C VAL A 170 -2.57 9.38 20.42
N LEU A 171 -1.41 10.02 20.28
CA LEU A 171 -0.81 10.80 21.37
C LEU A 171 -1.70 11.95 21.81
N ASN A 172 -2.31 12.68 20.86
CA ASN A 172 -3.23 13.77 21.18
C ASN A 172 -4.53 13.27 21.81
N SER A 173 -5.00 12.07 21.45
CA SER A 173 -6.13 11.41 22.11
C SER A 173 -5.77 11.02 23.55
N LEU A 174 -4.61 10.40 23.75
CA LEU A 174 -4.12 9.98 25.06
C LEU A 174 -3.88 11.18 25.99
N ALA A 175 -3.26 12.25 25.48
CA ALA A 175 -3.05 13.49 26.21
C ALA A 175 -4.35 14.21 26.59
N LYS A 176 -5.43 14.03 25.81
CA LYS A 176 -6.77 14.55 26.15
C LYS A 176 -7.48 13.70 27.20
N THR A 177 -7.22 12.39 27.26
CA THR A 177 -7.77 11.50 28.30
C THR A 177 -6.99 11.56 29.62
N ASP A 178 -5.70 11.91 29.60
CA ASP A 178 -4.85 11.99 30.80
C ASP A 178 -4.82 13.37 31.47
N VAL A 179 -6.00 13.96 31.72
CA VAL A 179 -6.14 14.95 32.81
C VAL A 179 -6.41 14.18 34.11
N THR A 180 -5.34 13.59 34.66
CA THR A 180 -5.07 13.27 36.09
C THR A 180 -4.22 11.99 36.23
N LYS A 181 -2.91 12.09 36.01
CA LYS A 181 -1.86 11.83 37.04
C LYS A 181 -0.51 11.74 36.36
N GLY A 182 0.43 12.52 36.91
CA GLY A 182 1.79 12.59 36.41
C GLY A 182 2.52 11.27 36.49
N LEU A 183 3.26 10.96 35.43
CA LEU A 183 4.60 10.41 35.53
C LEU A 183 5.37 10.90 34.29
N LEU A 184 6.24 11.89 34.51
CA LEU A 184 7.30 12.25 33.58
C LEU A 184 8.23 11.04 33.43
N VAL A 185 7.97 10.18 32.44
CA VAL A 185 8.96 9.23 31.98
C VAL A 185 9.83 9.97 30.97
N GLN A 186 11.05 10.29 31.41
CA GLN A 186 12.11 10.87 30.61
C GLN A 186 12.24 10.12 29.27
N GLN A 187 12.21 10.88 28.18
CA GLN A 187 12.70 10.42 26.89
C GLN A 187 14.17 10.02 27.05
N LYS A 188 14.44 8.71 27.04
CA LYS A 188 15.79 8.18 26.94
C LYS A 188 16.15 8.18 25.46
N GLU A 189 16.95 9.16 25.05
CA GLU A 189 17.53 9.22 23.71
C GLU A 189 18.23 7.88 23.37
N LEU A 190 17.93 7.35 22.18
CA LEU A 190 18.66 6.23 21.61
C LEU A 190 20.07 6.73 21.22
N PRO A 191 21.15 6.01 21.58
CA PRO A 191 22.50 6.48 21.33
C PRO A 191 22.84 6.36 19.83
N ILE A 192 22.84 7.49 19.13
CA ILE A 192 23.42 7.64 17.80
C ILE A 192 24.91 7.96 17.97
N PHE A 193 25.76 7.11 17.38
CA PHE A 193 27.19 7.28 17.10
C PHE A 193 27.81 8.64 17.44
N ARG A 194 28.63 8.69 18.50
CA ARG A 194 29.71 9.69 18.62
C ARG A 194 31.04 8.96 18.43
N GLY A 195 31.77 9.37 17.39
CA GLY A 195 33.09 8.85 17.06
C GLY A 195 34.09 9.08 18.19
N CYS A 196 34.69 7.98 18.64
CA CYS A 196 36.01 7.93 19.26
C CYS A 196 37.02 8.28 18.15
N GLY A 197 37.98 9.18 18.25
CA GLY A 197 38.72 9.74 19.37
C GLY A 197 40.18 9.83 18.87
N GLN A 198 40.69 11.04 18.66
CA GLN A 198 42.10 11.28 18.35
C GLN A 198 42.95 10.72 19.49
N LEU A 199 43.84 9.78 19.19
CA LEU A 199 44.91 9.35 20.07
C LEU A 199 46.21 10.03 19.62
N SER A 200 46.59 11.08 20.35
CA SER A 200 47.94 11.63 20.34
C SER A 200 48.83 10.72 21.20
N PHE A 201 49.91 10.18 20.64
CA PHE A 201 50.98 9.53 21.40
C PHE A 201 52.11 10.56 21.59
N GLU A 202 52.43 10.88 22.85
CA GLU A 202 53.72 11.46 23.23
C GLU A 202 54.80 10.37 23.23
N LEU A 203 55.93 10.69 22.61
CA LEU A 203 57.27 10.17 22.90
C LEU A 203 58.23 11.35 22.88
#